data_AF-W6U7V7-F1
#
_entry.id   AF-W6U7V7-F1
#
_cell.length_a   1.000
_cell.length_b   1.000
_cell.length_c   1.000
_cell.angle_alpha   90.00
_cell.angle_beta   90.00
_cell.angle_gamma   90.00
#
_symmetry.space_group_name_H-M   'P 1'
#
loop_
_entity.id
_entity.type
_entity.pdbx_description
1 polymer ?
#
loop_
_entity_poly.entity_id
_entity_poly.type
_entity_poly.pdbx_seq_one_letter_code
_entity_poly.pdbx_strand_id
1 'polypeptide(L)'
;MTTKTEGTLIYDALLSVPWMNEHVKVDLKISRKQILLLSQVILEGIQATDGMLSELLAILPKESSSELKQQVVEFLQKAGLSELEGKLKTLEAGK
;
A
#
# COMPACT_ATOMS: atom_id res chain seq x y z
N MET A 1 -5.93 -25.95 8.31
CA MET A 1 -6.12 -24.80 9.20
C MET A 1 -4.75 -24.21 9.46
N THR A 2 -4.30 -23.29 8.61
CA THR A 2 -3.00 -22.63 8.74
C THR A 2 -3.11 -21.64 9.89
N THR A 3 -2.35 -21.89 10.96
CA THR A 3 -2.47 -21.20 12.24
C THR A 3 -2.01 -19.75 12.13
N LYS A 4 -2.86 -18.87 12.63
CA LYS A 4 -2.85 -17.39 12.76
C LYS A 4 -1.54 -16.74 13.32
N THR A 5 -0.46 -17.50 13.46
CA THR A 5 0.78 -17.07 14.13
C THR A 5 2.01 -17.32 13.26
N GLU A 6 2.07 -18.40 12.48
CA GLU A 6 3.29 -18.75 11.73
C GLU A 6 3.53 -17.81 10.54
N GLY A 7 2.48 -17.42 9.81
CA GLY A 7 2.61 -16.52 8.67
C GLY A 7 3.19 -15.17 9.05
N THR A 8 2.65 -14.54 10.10
CA THR A 8 3.08 -13.23 10.58
C THR A 8 4.51 -13.27 11.15
N LEU A 9 4.91 -14.36 11.82
CA LEU A 9 6.28 -14.57 12.29
C LEU A 9 7.29 -14.69 11.14
N ILE A 10 6.91 -15.33 10.03
CA ILE A 10 7.77 -15.40 8.84
C ILE A 10 7.95 -14.00 8.24
N TYR A 11 6.88 -13.21 8.10
CA TYR A 11 6.99 -11.85 7.60
C TYR A 11 7.82 -10.96 8.53
N ASP A 12 7.66 -11.08 9.85
CA ASP A 12 8.46 -10.33 10.83
C ASP A 12 9.96 -10.64 10.70
N ALA A 13 10.31 -11.92 10.60
CA ALA A 13 11.68 -12.35 10.37
C ALA A 13 12.24 -11.87 9.01
N LEU A 14 11.43 -11.93 7.95
CA LEU A 14 11.80 -11.45 6.63
C LEU A 14 12.01 -9.93 6.62
N LEU A 15 11.12 -9.16 7.22
CA LEU A 15 11.19 -7.69 7.24
C LEU A 15 12.31 -7.17 8.15
N SER A 16 12.80 -7.99 9.08
CA SER A 16 13.91 -7.66 9.98
C SER A 16 15.30 -7.80 9.33
N VAL A 17 15.41 -8.37 8.14
CA VAL A 17 16.71 -8.51 7.47
C VAL A 17 17.22 -7.14 6.97
N PRO A 18 18.53 -6.83 7.09
CA PRO A 18 19.05 -5.49 6.78
C PRO A 18 18.76 -5.00 5.36
N TRP A 19 18.78 -5.90 4.37
CA TRP A 19 18.60 -5.55 2.96
C TRP A 19 17.16 -5.09 2.62
N MET A 20 16.16 -5.41 3.46
CA MET A 20 14.76 -5.00 3.20
C MET A 20 14.55 -3.48 3.29
N ASN A 21 15.49 -2.74 3.89
CA ASN A 21 15.46 -1.28 3.96
C ASN A 21 16.18 -0.62 2.78
N GLU A 22 16.72 -1.40 1.84
CA GLU A 22 17.41 -0.86 0.67
C GLU A 22 16.40 -0.34 -0.37
N HIS A 23 16.64 0.88 -0.86
CA HIS A 23 15.84 1.45 -1.94
C HIS A 23 16.12 0.75 -3.26
N VAL A 24 15.07 0.25 -3.90
CA VAL A 24 15.13 -0.36 -5.24
C VAL A 24 14.46 0.52 -6.28
N LYS A 25 15.02 0.54 -7.50
CA LYS A 25 14.39 1.20 -8.64
C LYS A 25 13.45 0.20 -9.33
N VAL A 26 12.16 0.55 -9.38
CA VAL A 26 11.14 -0.24 -10.09
C VAL A 26 10.75 0.48 -11.38
N ASP A 27 10.98 -0.17 -12.53
CA ASP A 27 10.51 0.32 -13.84
C ASP A 27 9.15 -0.31 -14.16
N LEU A 28 8.11 0.51 -14.26
CA LEU A 28 6.72 0.07 -14.44
C LEU A 28 6.12 0.62 -15.73
N LYS A 29 5.74 -0.28 -16.64
CA LYS A 29 4.99 0.05 -17.86
C LYS A 29 3.54 -0.47 -17.76
N ILE A 30 2.71 0.26 -17.03
CA ILE A 30 1.30 -0.08 -16.81
C ILE A 30 0.37 1.07 -17.23
N SER A 31 -0.90 0.74 -17.49
CA SER A 31 -1.90 1.72 -17.91
C SER A 31 -2.35 2.63 -16.75
N ARG A 32 -2.87 3.83 -17.07
CA ARG A 32 -3.50 4.73 -16.08
C ARG A 32 -4.58 4.03 -15.25
N LYS A 33 -5.36 3.14 -15.87
CA LYS A 33 -6.36 2.30 -15.18
C LYS A 33 -5.73 1.45 -14.08
N GLN A 34 -4.62 0.79 -14.38
CA GLN A 34 -3.91 -0.04 -13.41
C GLN A 34 -3.30 0.80 -12.29
N ILE A 35 -2.77 1.99 -12.59
CA ILE A 35 -2.25 2.90 -11.57
C ILE A 35 -3.37 3.35 -10.62
N LEU A 36 -4.52 3.74 -11.16
CA LEU A 36 -5.67 4.15 -10.35
C LEU A 36 -6.15 3.02 -9.44
N LEU A 37 -6.31 1.81 -9.98
CA LEU A 37 -6.73 0.64 -9.21
C LEU A 37 -5.69 0.25 -8.16
N LEU A 38 -4.41 0.23 -8.51
CA LEU A 38 -3.32 -0.07 -7.57
C LEU A 38 -3.30 0.94 -6.41
N SER A 39 -3.48 2.21 -6.73
CA SER A 39 -3.55 3.29 -5.74
C SER A 39 -4.68 3.04 -4.73
N GLN A 40 -5.88 2.66 -5.21
CA GLN A 40 -7.00 2.37 -4.31
C GLN A 40 -6.78 1.10 -3.49
N VAL A 41 -6.28 0.02 -4.09
CA VAL A 41 -5.96 -1.22 -3.36
C VAL A 41 -4.97 -0.96 -2.23
N ILE A 42 -3.95 -0.13 -2.45
CA ILE A 42 -2.99 0.25 -1.40
C ILE A 42 -3.69 1.06 -0.31
N LEU A 43 -4.49 2.07 -0.67
CA LEU A 43 -5.18 2.93 0.30
C LEU A 43 -6.20 2.16 1.17
N GLU A 44 -6.97 1.26 0.55
CA GLU A 44 -7.90 0.36 1.24
C GLU A 44 -7.15 -0.63 2.12
N GLY A 45 -6.06 -1.21 1.59
CA GLY A 45 -5.20 -2.12 2.35
C GLY A 45 -4.67 -1.47 3.62
N ILE A 46 -4.12 -0.26 3.55
CA ILE A 46 -3.61 0.45 4.72
C ILE A 46 -4.71 0.73 5.77
N GLN A 47 -5.98 0.75 5.36
CA GLN A 47 -7.13 0.94 6.24
C GLN A 47 -7.76 -0.38 6.71
N ALA A 48 -7.22 -1.53 6.32
CA ALA A 48 -7.76 -2.83 6.69
C ALA A 48 -7.71 -3.03 8.22
N THR A 49 -8.89 -3.24 8.80
CA THR A 49 -9.06 -3.41 10.26
C THR A 49 -9.03 -4.87 10.70
N ASP A 50 -9.09 -5.81 9.77
CA ASP A 50 -9.12 -7.24 10.02
C ASP A 50 -8.40 -8.03 8.92
N GLY A 51 -8.15 -9.31 9.21
CA GLY A 51 -7.47 -10.23 8.31
C GLY A 51 -5.94 -10.06 8.24
N MET A 52 -5.33 -10.85 7.37
CA MET A 52 -3.88 -10.98 7.23
C MET A 52 -3.17 -9.65 6.96
N LEU A 53 -3.80 -8.75 6.19
CA LEU A 53 -3.18 -7.48 5.82
C LEU A 53 -3.13 -6.52 7.02
N SER A 54 -4.17 -6.51 7.86
CA SER A 54 -4.16 -5.79 9.14
C SER A 54 -3.08 -6.33 10.10
N GLU A 55 -2.95 -7.66 10.18
CA GLU A 55 -1.90 -8.32 10.97
C GLU A 55 -0.48 -8.00 10.46
N LEU A 56 -0.29 -7.93 9.15
CA LEU A 56 0.98 -7.55 8.51
C LEU A 56 1.33 -6.07 8.74
N LEU A 57 0.35 -5.18 8.68
CA LEU A 57 0.54 -3.76 8.99
C LEU A 57 0.89 -3.53 10.47
N ALA A 58 0.42 -4.40 11.37
CA ALA A 58 0.72 -4.30 12.79
C ALA A 58 2.18 -4.62 13.14
N ILE A 59 2.87 -5.42 12.31
CA ILE A 59 4.31 -5.71 12.48
C ILE A 59 5.22 -4.71 11.77
N LEU A 60 4.70 -3.95 10.81
CA LEU A 60 5.47 -2.93 10.10
C LEU A 60 5.69 -1.68 10.95
N PRO A 61 6.81 -0.98 10.78
CA PRO A 61 6.99 0.36 11.34
C PRO A 61 5.84 1.28 10.92
N LYS A 62 5.38 2.15 11.83
CA LYS A 62 4.31 3.12 11.54
C LYS A 62 4.63 4.02 10.34
N GLU A 63 5.92 4.27 10.11
CA GLU A 63 6.43 5.03 8.98
C GLU A 63 6.14 4.36 7.63
N SER A 64 6.19 3.02 7.54
CA SER A 64 5.94 2.27 6.30
C SER A 64 4.54 2.52 5.74
N SER A 65 3.53 2.68 6.59
CA SER A 65 2.18 3.06 6.15
C SER A 65 2.14 4.47 5.55
N SER A 66 2.97 5.39 6.06
CA SER A 66 3.09 6.75 5.53
C SER A 66 3.84 6.77 4.20
N GLU A 67 4.91 5.99 4.10
CA GLU A 67 5.69 5.81 2.86
C GLU A 67 4.82 5.23 1.74
N LEU A 68 4.01 4.20 2.02
CA LEU A 68 3.08 3.64 1.05
C LEU A 68 2.05 4.67 0.57
N LYS A 69 1.53 5.52 1.46
CA LYS A 69 0.64 6.64 1.07
C LYS A 69 1.37 7.64 0.18
N GLN A 70 2.63 7.96 0.48
CA GLN A 70 3.42 8.86 -0.34
C GLN A 70 3.69 8.25 -1.73
N GLN A 71 3.97 6.95 -1.82
CA GLN A 71 4.13 6.24 -3.09
C GLN A 71 2.85 6.30 -3.94
N VAL A 72 1.67 6.17 -3.33
CA VAL A 72 0.39 6.35 -4.03
C VAL A 72 0.28 7.75 -4.63
N VAL A 73 0.62 8.80 -3.87
CA VAL A 73 0.62 10.19 -4.38
C VAL A 73 1.55 10.32 -5.59
N GLU A 74 2.75 9.75 -5.52
CA GLU A 74 3.70 9.78 -6.64
C GLU A 74 3.20 9.01 -7.87
N PHE A 75 2.57 7.85 -7.70
CA PHE A 75 2.01 7.08 -8.81
C PHE A 75 0.90 7.86 -9.52
N LEU A 76 -0.01 8.45 -8.75
CA LEU A 76 -1.08 9.28 -9.29
C LEU A 76 -0.52 10.51 -10.02
N GLN A 77 0.51 11.16 -9.46
CA GLN A 77 1.15 12.31 -10.09
C GLN A 77 1.84 11.91 -11.40
N LYS A 78 2.64 10.84 -11.40
CA LYS A 78 3.33 10.31 -12.59
C LYS A 78 2.34 9.87 -13.68
N ALA A 79 1.16 9.41 -13.30
CA ALA A 79 0.10 9.03 -14.24
C ALA A 79 -0.76 10.19 -14.76
N GLY A 80 -0.65 11.38 -14.16
CA GLY A 80 -1.51 12.53 -14.43
C GLY A 80 -2.95 12.34 -13.91
N LEU A 81 -3.11 11.62 -12.80
CA LEU A 81 -4.40 11.22 -12.23
C LEU A 81 -4.74 11.91 -10.90
N SER A 82 -3.85 12.73 -10.34
CA SER A 82 -4.07 13.38 -9.03
C SER A 82 -5.36 14.20 -8.95
N GLU A 83 -5.70 14.96 -10.00
CA GLU A 83 -6.94 15.74 -10.03
C GLU A 83 -8.19 14.84 -10.11
N LEU A 84 -8.13 13.79 -10.94
CA LEU A 84 -9.22 12.82 -11.08
C LEU A 84 -9.49 12.13 -9.74
N GLU A 85 -8.43 11.72 -9.04
CA GLU A 85 -8.54 11.06 -7.75
C GLU A 85 -9.16 11.97 -6.68
N GLY A 86 -8.77 13.26 -6.64
CA GLY A 86 -9.41 14.23 -5.75
C GLY A 86 -10.90 14.43 -6.03
N LYS A 87 -11.28 14.48 -7.31
CA LYS A 87 -12.68 14.55 -7.73
C LYS A 87 -13.46 13.29 -7.31
N LEU A 88 -12.88 12.11 -7.48
CA LEU A 88 -13.49 10.84 -7.04
C LEU A 88 -13.74 10.81 -5.54
N LYS A 89 -12.73 11.17 -4.72
CA LYS A 89 -12.88 11.26 -3.26
C LYS A 89 -14.01 12.20 -2.83
N THR A 90 -14.16 13.32 -3.54
CA THR A 90 -15.23 14.29 -3.27
C THR A 90 -16.61 13.71 -3.57
N LEU A 91 -16.72 12.92 -4.65
CA LEU A 91 -17.95 12.22 -5.01
C LEU A 91 -18.29 11.10 -4.02
N GLU A 92 -17.28 10.39 -3.52
CA GLU A 92 -17.46 9.32 -2.52
C GLU A 92 -17.84 9.87 -1.15
N ALA A 93 -17.26 10.99 -0.73
CA ALA A 93 -17.58 11.67 0.53
C ALA A 93 -18.95 12.40 0.50
N GLY A 94 -19.54 12.56 -0.68
CA GLY A 94 -20.90 13.09 -0.86
C GLY A 94 -22.01 12.03 -0.75
N LYS A 95 -21.68 10.78 -0.42
CA LYS A 95 -22.63 9.76 0.05
C LYS A 95 -22.80 9.81 1.56
#